data_AF-A0A5N0T5I0-F1
#
_entry.id   AF-A0A5N0T5I0-F1
#
_cell.length_a   1.000
_cell.length_b   1.000
_cell.length_c   1.000
_cell.angle_alpha   90.00
_cell.angle_beta   90.00
_cell.angle_gamma   90.00
#
_symmetry.space_group_name_H-M   'P 1'
#
loop_
_entity.id
_entity.type
_entity.pdbx_description
1 polymer ?
#
loop_
_entity_poly.entity_id
_entity_poly.type
_entity_poly.pdbx_seq_one_letter_code
_entity_poly.pdbx_strand_id
1 'polypeptide(L)'
;MTRVPAPLSPLTPDADEARRWAEQELADPAYEAARPTPFDRVAQAIGDAIAQFFTQPVPSSWGPAFAVVATVVVLAVVLVAFLIWGRPRAGARLRPESGTDLFGDVGHRSAAELRADAARYAADEDWTEAIGASVRALARGLDERGILETPPGTTVQSFARQAAASFPEHAAEFASAASDFDDVRYLRRPGTRIAYECVRSLDDAVSRTRVPAGRG
;
A
#
# COMPACT_ATOMS: atom_id res chain seq x y z
N MET A 1 -14.12 78.74 32.53
CA MET A 1 -15.16 78.09 31.72
C MET A 1 -14.41 77.37 30.59
N THR A 2 -14.39 76.06 30.37
CA THR A 2 -15.24 74.92 30.77
C THR A 2 -14.42 73.65 30.49
N ARG A 3 -14.43 72.64 31.38
CA ARG A 3 -13.81 71.32 31.12
C ARG A 3 -14.62 70.58 30.04
N VAL A 4 -13.93 69.87 29.14
CA VAL A 4 -14.49 68.79 28.30
C VAL A 4 -13.59 67.55 28.49
N PRO A 5 -14.14 66.34 28.62
CA PRO A 5 -13.48 65.17 29.21
C PRO A 5 -12.65 64.36 28.20
N ALA A 6 -11.74 63.53 28.72
CA ALA A 6 -10.90 62.61 27.96
C ALA A 6 -11.70 61.47 27.31
N PRO A 7 -11.43 61.11 26.04
CA PRO A 7 -11.63 59.76 25.55
C PRO A 7 -10.36 58.93 25.77
N LEU A 8 -10.51 57.80 26.47
CA LEU A 8 -9.53 56.73 26.49
C LEU A 8 -9.52 56.00 25.14
N SER A 9 -8.32 55.53 24.76
CA SER A 9 -8.01 54.49 23.74
C SER A 9 -7.78 55.00 22.30
N PRO A 10 -6.79 54.46 21.54
CA PRO A 10 -6.43 53.05 21.51
C PRO A 10 -4.93 52.75 21.71
N LEU A 11 -4.68 51.54 22.21
CA LEU A 11 -3.42 50.80 22.10
C LEU A 11 -2.99 50.76 20.63
N THR A 12 -2.34 51.82 20.16
CA THR A 12 -1.73 51.85 18.83
C THR A 12 -0.26 51.60 19.08
N PRO A 13 0.25 50.39 18.77
CA PRO A 13 1.65 50.06 18.99
C PRO A 13 2.52 51.10 18.27
N ASP A 14 3.60 51.52 18.92
CA ASP A 14 4.62 52.37 18.29
C ASP A 14 5.13 51.68 17.02
N ALA A 15 5.58 52.44 16.02
CA ALA A 15 5.91 51.93 14.69
C ALA A 15 6.95 50.79 14.72
N ASP A 16 7.81 50.79 15.74
CA ASP A 16 8.80 49.75 15.98
C ASP A 16 8.21 48.48 16.61
N GLU A 17 7.11 48.58 17.35
CA GLU A 17 6.38 47.45 17.94
C GLU A 17 5.52 46.74 16.89
N ALA A 18 4.92 47.50 15.97
CA ALA A 18 4.24 46.95 14.79
C ALA A 18 5.20 46.20 13.86
N ARG A 19 6.46 46.68 13.71
CA ARG A 19 7.48 46.01 12.91
C ARG A 19 7.92 44.68 13.53
N ARG A 20 8.14 44.64 14.85
CA ARG A 20 8.49 43.39 15.56
C ARG A 20 7.36 42.36 15.55
N TRP A 21 6.10 42.80 15.67
CA TRP A 21 4.94 41.91 15.54
C TRP A 21 4.77 41.38 14.11
N ALA A 22 5.01 42.21 13.09
CA ALA A 22 5.01 41.76 11.69
C ALA A 22 6.14 40.75 11.40
N GLU A 23 7.32 40.94 11.99
CA GLU A 23 8.45 40.01 11.87
C GLU A 23 8.20 38.68 12.61
N GLN A 24 7.48 38.68 13.74
CA GLN A 24 7.09 37.47 14.47
C GLN A 24 5.98 36.68 13.76
N GLU A 25 5.01 37.34 13.14
CA GLU A 25 3.95 36.68 12.35
C GLU A 25 4.51 36.02 11.08
N LEU A 26 5.51 36.64 10.43
CA LEU A 26 6.18 36.09 9.24
C LEU A 26 7.14 34.93 9.57
N ALA A 27 7.46 34.73 10.85
CA ALA A 27 8.27 33.61 11.33
C ALA A 27 7.43 32.41 11.80
N ASP A 28 6.09 32.49 11.71
CA ASP A 28 5.20 31.39 12.11
C ASP A 28 5.27 30.22 11.10
N PRO A 29 5.76 29.03 11.50
CA PRO A 29 5.82 27.85 10.63
C PRO A 29 4.43 27.26 10.33
N ALA A 30 3.35 27.82 10.88
CA ALA A 30 1.98 27.38 10.67
C ALA A 30 1.49 27.47 9.21
N TYR A 31 2.29 28.04 8.29
CA TYR A 31 1.99 28.10 6.85
C TYR A 31 2.94 27.29 5.95
N GLU A 32 3.62 26.26 6.45
CA GLU A 32 4.24 25.21 5.61
C GLU A 32 3.23 24.15 5.11
N ALA A 33 1.94 24.51 5.00
CA ALA A 33 0.88 23.64 4.46
C ALA A 33 0.51 23.93 2.99
N ALA A 34 1.27 24.79 2.30
CA ALA A 34 1.01 25.17 0.91
C ALA A 34 2.16 24.85 -0.05
N ARG A 35 3.01 23.85 0.26
CA ARG A 35 3.80 23.21 -0.80
C ARG A 35 2.94 22.10 -1.38
N PRO A 36 2.43 22.24 -2.62
CA PRO A 36 1.70 21.16 -3.25
C PRO A 36 2.61 19.94 -3.25
N THR A 37 2.11 18.86 -2.65
CA THR A 37 2.86 17.61 -2.59
C THR A 37 3.15 17.16 -4.03
N PRO A 38 4.21 16.38 -4.29
CA PRO A 38 4.44 15.82 -5.62
C PRO A 38 3.19 15.12 -6.18
N PHE A 39 2.37 14.56 -5.29
CA PHE A 39 1.08 13.95 -5.61
C PHE A 39 0.02 14.97 -6.01
N ASP A 40 -0.12 16.09 -5.29
CA ASP A 40 -1.10 17.14 -5.63
C ASP A 40 -0.82 17.76 -6.99
N ARG A 41 0.47 17.97 -7.35
CA ARG A 41 0.83 18.49 -8.68
C ARG A 41 0.50 17.52 -9.79
N VAL A 42 0.67 16.22 -9.53
CA VAL A 42 0.32 15.17 -10.50
C VAL A 42 -1.20 15.06 -10.63
N ALA A 43 -1.94 15.10 -9.52
CA ALA A 43 -3.41 15.08 -9.52
C ALA A 43 -3.99 16.31 -10.24
N GLN A 44 -3.41 17.48 -10.01
CA GLN A 44 -3.80 18.72 -10.68
C GLN A 44 -3.50 18.67 -12.18
N ALA A 45 -2.30 18.22 -12.58
CA ALA A 45 -1.95 18.06 -13.99
C ALA A 45 -2.86 17.05 -14.71
N ILE A 46 -3.28 15.97 -14.03
CA ILE A 46 -4.23 14.99 -14.57
C ILE A 46 -5.63 15.61 -14.71
N GLY A 47 -6.10 16.33 -13.70
CA GLY A 47 -7.38 17.03 -13.73
C GLY A 47 -7.48 18.05 -14.86
N ASP A 48 -6.42 18.85 -15.03
CA ASP A 48 -6.33 19.85 -16.10
C ASP A 48 -6.31 19.20 -17.49
N ALA A 49 -5.59 18.09 -17.66
CA ALA A 49 -5.56 17.34 -18.92
C ALA A 49 -6.92 16.74 -19.28
N ILE A 50 -7.65 16.21 -18.29
CA ILE A 50 -9.01 15.68 -18.46
C ILE A 50 -9.97 16.81 -18.84
N ALA A 51 -9.94 17.92 -18.11
CA ALA A 51 -10.80 19.07 -18.38
C ALA A 51 -10.58 19.57 -19.82
N GLN A 52 -9.32 19.81 -20.21
CA GLN A 52 -8.95 20.28 -21.54
C GLN A 52 -9.39 19.34 -22.67
N PHE A 53 -9.35 18.02 -22.43
CA PHE A 53 -9.82 17.03 -23.40
C PHE A 53 -11.33 17.15 -23.67
N PHE A 54 -12.14 17.42 -22.63
CA PHE A 54 -13.59 17.56 -22.78
C PHE A 54 -14.03 18.94 -23.29
N THR A 55 -13.24 20.00 -23.09
CA THR A 55 -13.58 21.34 -23.60
C THR A 55 -13.13 21.59 -25.02
N GLN A 56 -12.27 20.76 -25.61
CA GLN A 56 -11.85 20.93 -27.01
C GLN A 56 -12.95 20.46 -27.97
N PRO A 57 -13.50 21.35 -28.83
CA PRO A 57 -14.44 20.93 -29.86
C PRO A 57 -13.75 19.97 -30.82
N VAL A 58 -14.27 18.74 -30.94
CA VAL A 58 -13.72 17.76 -31.88
C VAL A 58 -13.96 18.30 -33.30
N PRO A 59 -12.91 18.65 -34.07
CA PRO A 59 -13.11 19.22 -35.39
C PRO A 59 -13.71 18.14 -36.32
N SER A 60 -14.75 18.49 -37.07
CA SER A 60 -15.49 17.56 -37.95
C SER A 60 -14.64 16.93 -39.07
N SER A 61 -13.41 17.41 -39.27
CA SER A 61 -12.41 16.83 -40.18
C SER A 61 -11.69 15.61 -39.62
N TRP A 62 -11.83 15.33 -38.32
CA TRP A 62 -11.17 14.21 -37.67
C TRP A 62 -12.10 12.98 -37.76
N GLY A 63 -12.08 12.33 -38.92
CA GLY A 63 -12.73 11.04 -39.14
C GLY A 63 -12.07 9.90 -38.33
N PRO A 64 -11.79 8.72 -38.91
CA PRO A 64 -11.22 7.56 -38.18
C PRO A 64 -9.92 7.86 -37.40
N ALA A 65 -9.20 8.94 -37.75
CA ALA A 65 -8.01 9.41 -37.05
C ALA A 65 -8.27 9.80 -35.58
N PHE A 66 -9.45 10.33 -35.24
CA PHE A 66 -9.80 10.63 -33.85
C PHE A 66 -9.87 9.34 -33.01
N ALA A 67 -10.46 8.28 -33.56
CA ALA A 67 -10.53 6.99 -32.87
C ALA A 67 -9.14 6.39 -32.64
N VAL A 68 -8.21 6.54 -33.59
CA VAL A 68 -6.81 6.11 -33.44
C VAL A 68 -6.13 6.91 -32.32
N VAL A 69 -6.24 8.24 -32.33
CA VAL A 69 -5.63 9.10 -31.30
C VAL A 69 -6.24 8.80 -29.91
N ALA A 70 -7.56 8.66 -29.81
CA ALA A 70 -8.24 8.30 -28.57
C ALA A 70 -7.78 6.92 -28.06
N THR A 71 -7.61 5.93 -28.95
CA THR A 71 -7.09 4.61 -28.59
C THR A 71 -5.66 4.68 -28.09
N VAL A 72 -4.79 5.47 -28.74
CA VAL A 72 -3.41 5.69 -28.30
C VAL A 72 -3.36 6.38 -26.93
N VAL A 73 -4.24 7.36 -26.68
CA VAL A 73 -4.35 8.04 -25.38
C VAL A 73 -4.81 7.07 -24.30
N VAL A 74 -5.85 6.26 -24.56
CA VAL A 74 -6.30 5.21 -23.62
C VAL A 74 -5.18 4.20 -23.35
N LEU A 75 -4.47 3.75 -24.39
CA LEU A 75 -3.31 2.87 -24.24
C LEU A 75 -2.21 3.52 -23.40
N ALA A 76 -1.90 4.79 -23.62
CA ALA A 76 -0.92 5.54 -22.84
C ALA A 76 -1.33 5.67 -21.37
N VAL A 77 -2.60 5.95 -21.09
CA VAL A 77 -3.14 5.99 -19.72
C VAL A 77 -3.06 4.61 -19.06
N VAL A 78 -3.41 3.53 -19.77
CA VAL A 78 -3.26 2.16 -19.28
C VAL A 78 -1.79 1.82 -19.03
N LEU A 79 -0.87 2.24 -19.91
CA LEU A 79 0.58 2.06 -19.75
C LEU A 79 1.12 2.82 -18.53
N VAL A 80 0.71 4.06 -18.35
CA VAL A 80 1.09 4.89 -17.20
C VAL A 80 0.50 4.30 -15.92
N ALA A 81 -0.76 3.85 -15.95
CA ALA A 81 -1.36 3.11 -14.85
C ALA A 81 -0.57 1.84 -14.54
N PHE A 82 -0.22 1.02 -15.54
CA PHE A 82 0.68 -0.13 -15.35
C PHE A 82 2.08 0.27 -14.85
N LEU A 83 2.58 1.46 -15.16
CA LEU A 83 3.87 1.92 -14.67
C LEU A 83 3.81 2.42 -13.22
N ILE A 84 2.66 2.96 -12.80
CA ILE A 84 2.40 3.44 -11.44
C ILE A 84 2.02 2.27 -10.51
N TRP A 85 1.19 1.34 -10.99
CA TRP A 85 0.64 0.20 -10.23
C TRP A 85 1.33 -1.14 -10.50
N GLY A 86 1.96 -1.32 -11.67
CA GLY A 86 2.69 -2.54 -12.05
C GLY A 86 4.19 -2.43 -11.89
N ARG A 87 4.69 -1.36 -11.27
CA ARG A 87 6.07 -1.33 -10.79
C ARG A 87 6.15 -2.05 -9.45
N PRO A 88 6.98 -3.11 -9.30
CA PRO A 88 7.46 -3.48 -7.99
C PRO A 88 8.20 -2.25 -7.46
N ARG A 89 7.58 -1.58 -6.48
CA ARG A 89 8.13 -0.37 -5.87
C ARG A 89 9.51 -0.73 -5.32
N ALA A 90 10.46 0.15 -5.62
CA ALA A 90 11.89 -0.08 -5.47
C ALA A 90 12.25 -0.56 -4.05
N GLY A 91 12.61 -1.84 -3.93
CA GLY A 91 13.02 -2.41 -2.65
C GLY A 91 13.57 -3.83 -2.68
N ALA A 92 13.49 -4.54 -3.81
CA ALA A 92 14.11 -5.84 -3.97
C ALA A 92 14.80 -5.93 -5.33
N ARG A 93 16.13 -5.84 -5.32
CA ARG A 93 16.94 -6.51 -6.34
C ARG A 93 16.81 -8.00 -6.08
N LEU A 94 15.70 -8.61 -6.51
CA LEU A 94 15.59 -10.06 -6.60
C LEU A 94 15.07 -10.39 -8.00
N ARG A 95 15.62 -11.49 -8.50
CA ARG A 95 15.55 -11.99 -9.87
C ARG A 95 14.10 -12.11 -10.38
N PRO A 96 13.89 -12.27 -11.70
CA PRO A 96 12.57 -12.55 -12.23
C PRO A 96 12.00 -13.76 -11.49
N GLU A 97 10.93 -13.56 -10.71
CA GLU A 97 10.13 -14.65 -10.18
C GLU A 97 9.45 -15.32 -11.37
N SER A 98 10.17 -16.27 -11.96
CA SER A 98 9.60 -17.26 -12.86
C SER A 98 8.51 -17.98 -12.08
N GLY A 99 7.28 -17.73 -12.49
CA GLY A 99 6.10 -18.21 -11.80
C GLY A 99 6.07 -19.72 -11.59
N THR A 100 5.10 -20.10 -10.75
CA THR A 100 4.54 -21.43 -10.50
C THR A 100 4.88 -22.05 -9.15
N ASP A 101 5.80 -21.49 -8.35
CA ASP A 101 6.08 -22.08 -7.04
C ASP A 101 5.78 -21.09 -5.90
N LEU A 102 4.77 -21.41 -5.09
CA LEU A 102 4.49 -20.71 -3.84
C LEU A 102 5.70 -20.78 -2.89
N PHE A 103 6.57 -21.78 -3.09
CA PHE A 103 7.67 -22.11 -2.19
C PHE A 103 9.05 -22.26 -2.85
N GLY A 104 9.14 -22.12 -4.17
CA GLY A 104 10.34 -22.47 -4.94
C GLY A 104 11.54 -21.54 -4.71
N ASP A 105 11.31 -20.38 -4.10
CA ASP A 105 12.36 -19.42 -3.70
C ASP A 105 12.48 -19.25 -2.17
N VAL A 106 11.75 -20.05 -1.37
CA VAL A 106 11.87 -20.00 0.10
C VAL A 106 13.16 -20.68 0.58
N GLY A 107 13.86 -21.41 -0.29
CA GLY A 107 15.09 -22.12 0.05
C GLY A 107 16.21 -21.24 0.61
N HIS A 108 16.13 -19.91 0.46
CA HIS A 108 17.14 -18.97 0.96
C HIS A 108 16.63 -17.98 2.01
N ARG A 109 15.31 -17.87 2.25
CA ARG A 109 14.75 -16.87 3.18
C ARG A 109 14.05 -17.54 4.36
N SER A 110 14.40 -17.11 5.56
CA SER A 110 13.80 -17.55 6.82
C SER A 110 12.40 -16.97 7.01
N ALA A 111 11.59 -17.62 7.86
CA ALA A 111 10.28 -17.08 8.23
C ALA A 111 10.39 -15.67 8.85
N ALA A 112 11.45 -15.41 9.60
CA ALA A 112 11.72 -14.10 10.22
C ALA A 112 11.97 -13.00 9.16
N GLU A 113 12.75 -13.29 8.12
CA GLU A 113 13.00 -12.35 7.02
C GLU A 113 11.72 -12.05 6.24
N LEU A 114 10.90 -13.07 5.99
CA LEU A 114 9.62 -12.91 5.31
C LEU A 114 8.62 -12.08 6.13
N ARG A 115 8.60 -12.23 7.47
CA ARG A 115 7.81 -11.36 8.36
C ARG A 115 8.29 -9.91 8.33
N ALA A 116 9.61 -9.70 8.31
CA ALA A 116 10.18 -8.36 8.20
C ALA A 116 9.82 -7.70 6.86
N ASP A 117 9.87 -8.45 5.76
CA ASP A 117 9.41 -7.99 4.46
C ASP A 117 7.92 -7.64 4.49
N ALA A 118 7.08 -8.50 5.05
CA ALA A 118 5.64 -8.25 5.18
C ALA A 118 5.33 -6.98 5.98
N ALA A 119 6.03 -6.75 7.09
CA ALA A 119 5.89 -5.55 7.91
C ALA A 119 6.32 -4.28 7.15
N ARG A 120 7.40 -4.36 6.36
CA ARG A 120 7.86 -3.26 5.50
C ARG A 120 6.81 -2.92 4.43
N TYR A 121 6.26 -3.92 3.73
CA TYR A 121 5.20 -3.69 2.75
C TYR A 121 3.95 -3.09 3.38
N ALA A 122 3.57 -3.55 4.58
CA ALA A 122 2.45 -2.98 5.31
C ALA A 122 2.68 -1.52 5.72
N ALA A 123 3.91 -1.14 6.08
CA ALA A 123 4.27 0.24 6.40
C ALA A 123 4.17 1.17 5.17
N ASP A 124 4.44 0.64 3.98
CA ASP A 124 4.28 1.33 2.69
C ASP A 124 2.84 1.26 2.14
N GLU A 125 1.90 0.68 2.91
CA GLU A 125 0.51 0.39 2.52
C GLU A 125 0.38 -0.49 1.25
N ASP A 126 1.41 -1.25 0.92
CA ASP A 126 1.41 -2.25 -0.15
C ASP A 126 0.83 -3.57 0.37
N TRP A 127 -0.50 -3.58 0.54
CA TRP A 127 -1.21 -4.71 1.15
C TRP A 127 -1.11 -6.00 0.34
N THR A 128 -1.00 -5.91 -0.99
CA THR A 128 -0.85 -7.08 -1.87
C THR A 128 0.45 -7.82 -1.56
N GLU A 129 1.58 -7.10 -1.53
CA GLU A 129 2.86 -7.70 -1.20
C GLU A 129 2.96 -8.08 0.28
N ALA A 130 2.34 -7.31 1.17
CA ALA A 130 2.28 -7.63 2.60
C ALA A 130 1.55 -8.96 2.86
N ILE A 131 0.41 -9.21 2.21
CA ILE A 131 -0.33 -10.49 2.31
C ILE A 131 0.51 -11.62 1.72
N GLY A 132 1.08 -11.43 0.53
CA GLY A 132 1.91 -12.44 -0.12
C GLY A 132 3.12 -12.86 0.72
N ALA A 133 3.84 -11.88 1.29
CA ALA A 133 4.97 -12.13 2.18
C ALA A 133 4.53 -12.79 3.51
N SER A 134 3.39 -12.39 4.07
CA SER A 134 2.86 -12.99 5.32
C SER A 134 2.47 -14.45 5.16
N VAL A 135 1.82 -14.82 4.04
CA VAL A 135 1.47 -16.22 3.77
C VAL A 135 2.71 -17.08 3.54
N ARG A 136 3.71 -16.56 2.82
CA ARG A 136 5.01 -17.22 2.67
C ARG A 136 5.73 -17.39 4.01
N ALA A 137 5.68 -16.36 4.88
CA ALA A 137 6.26 -16.42 6.22
C ALA A 137 5.57 -17.47 7.11
N LEU A 138 4.24 -17.52 7.08
CA LEU A 138 3.43 -18.49 7.81
C LEU A 138 3.81 -19.92 7.44
N ALA A 139 3.84 -20.23 6.13
CA ALA A 139 4.21 -21.54 5.66
C ALA A 139 5.66 -21.91 5.99
N ARG A 140 6.61 -20.98 5.77
CA ARG A 140 8.01 -21.19 6.16
C ARG A 140 8.16 -21.40 7.67
N GLY A 141 7.38 -20.69 8.48
CA GLY A 141 7.39 -20.84 9.92
C GLY A 141 6.92 -22.22 10.38
N LEU A 142 5.93 -22.82 9.70
CA LEU A 142 5.50 -24.20 9.99
C LEU A 142 6.50 -25.25 9.51
N ASP A 143 7.17 -24.99 8.38
CA ASP A 143 8.24 -25.84 7.83
C ASP A 143 9.50 -25.83 8.70
N GLU A 144 9.98 -24.65 9.12
CA GLU A 144 11.13 -24.49 10.02
C GLU A 144 10.91 -25.17 11.39
N ARG A 145 9.66 -25.30 11.82
CA ARG A 145 9.28 -25.96 13.06
C ARG A 145 9.04 -27.47 12.89
N GLY A 146 9.15 -28.00 11.67
CA GLY A 146 8.91 -29.41 11.35
C GLY A 146 7.44 -29.83 11.51
N ILE A 147 6.50 -28.88 11.44
CA ILE A 147 5.06 -29.17 11.59
C ILE A 147 4.46 -29.55 10.25
N LEU A 148 4.86 -28.89 9.17
CA LEU A 148 4.42 -29.19 7.81
C LEU A 148 5.61 -29.08 6.87
N GLU A 149 5.91 -30.16 6.16
CA GLU A 149 6.83 -30.10 5.04
C GLU A 149 6.14 -29.44 3.85
N THR A 150 6.85 -28.52 3.21
CA THR A 150 6.30 -27.78 2.07
C THR A 150 7.17 -28.00 0.82
N PRO A 151 7.02 -29.15 0.14
CA PRO A 151 7.83 -29.48 -1.03
C PRO A 151 7.59 -28.51 -2.19
N PRO A 152 8.55 -28.38 -3.14
CA PRO A 152 8.40 -27.57 -4.34
C PRO A 152 7.10 -27.89 -5.09
N GLY A 153 6.39 -26.86 -5.54
CA GLY A 153 5.10 -26.99 -6.23
C GLY A 153 3.89 -27.13 -5.31
N THR A 154 4.05 -27.01 -3.98
CA THR A 154 2.91 -26.99 -3.07
C THR A 154 2.06 -25.74 -3.29
N THR A 155 0.74 -25.89 -3.44
CA THR A 155 -0.17 -24.76 -3.61
C THR A 155 -0.66 -24.21 -2.26
N VAL A 156 -1.15 -22.96 -2.23
CA VAL A 156 -1.57 -22.30 -0.97
C VAL A 156 -2.77 -23.01 -0.35
N GLN A 157 -3.64 -23.55 -1.18
CA GLN A 157 -4.84 -24.29 -0.81
C GLN A 157 -4.46 -25.67 -0.27
N SER A 158 -3.44 -26.32 -0.85
CA SER A 158 -2.92 -27.58 -0.30
C SER A 158 -2.23 -27.36 1.04
N PHE A 159 -1.45 -26.30 1.15
CA PHE A 159 -0.84 -25.87 2.41
C PHE A 159 -1.92 -25.61 3.47
N ALA A 160 -2.92 -24.78 3.18
CA ALA A 160 -3.98 -24.43 4.12
C ALA A 160 -4.78 -25.64 4.60
N ARG A 161 -5.10 -26.60 3.71
CA ARG A 161 -5.76 -27.85 4.11
C ARG A 161 -4.91 -28.70 5.07
N GLN A 162 -3.62 -28.83 4.79
CA GLN A 162 -2.71 -29.59 5.64
C GLN A 162 -2.52 -28.88 7.00
N ALA A 163 -2.36 -27.56 7.00
CA ALA A 163 -2.25 -26.77 8.22
C ALA A 163 -3.53 -26.81 9.07
N ALA A 164 -4.70 -26.74 8.45
CA ALA A 164 -5.98 -26.91 9.14
C ALA A 164 -6.12 -28.29 9.81
N ALA A 165 -5.49 -29.34 9.28
CA ALA A 165 -5.47 -30.66 9.93
C ALA A 165 -4.59 -30.66 11.20
N SER A 166 -3.48 -29.93 11.20
CA SER A 166 -2.60 -29.77 12.37
C SER A 166 -3.13 -28.75 13.40
N PHE A 167 -3.94 -27.80 12.95
CA PHE A 167 -4.54 -26.73 13.75
C PHE A 167 -6.05 -26.59 13.48
N PRO A 168 -6.89 -27.54 13.94
CA PRO A 168 -8.32 -27.53 13.64
C PRO A 168 -9.05 -26.28 14.12
N GLU A 169 -8.60 -25.69 15.24
CA GLU A 169 -9.15 -24.45 15.79
C GLU A 169 -8.97 -23.23 14.86
N HIS A 170 -7.99 -23.30 13.96
CA HIS A 170 -7.67 -22.23 13.02
C HIS A 170 -8.02 -22.57 11.56
N ALA A 171 -8.81 -23.62 11.33
CA ALA A 171 -9.10 -24.12 9.99
C ALA A 171 -9.76 -23.08 9.08
N ALA A 172 -10.65 -22.25 9.64
CA ALA A 172 -11.33 -21.19 8.90
C ALA A 172 -10.37 -20.07 8.52
N GLU A 173 -9.46 -19.70 9.42
CA GLU A 173 -8.44 -18.69 9.20
C GLU A 173 -7.43 -19.13 8.14
N PHE A 174 -7.01 -20.40 8.13
CA PHE A 174 -6.16 -20.95 7.06
C PHE A 174 -6.86 -20.92 5.70
N ALA A 175 -8.16 -21.24 5.65
CA ALA A 175 -8.93 -21.16 4.42
C ALA A 175 -9.08 -19.71 3.93
N SER A 176 -9.32 -18.76 4.83
CA SER A 176 -9.36 -17.33 4.50
C SER A 176 -8.00 -16.84 3.98
N ALA A 177 -6.90 -17.17 4.66
CA ALA A 177 -5.56 -16.77 4.25
C ALA A 177 -5.20 -17.27 2.85
N ALA A 178 -5.59 -18.50 2.50
CA ALA A 178 -5.42 -19.03 1.15
C ALA A 178 -6.27 -18.29 0.12
N SER A 179 -7.53 -17.97 0.45
CA SER A 179 -8.41 -17.20 -0.43
C SER A 179 -7.89 -15.78 -0.65
N ASP A 180 -7.46 -15.10 0.41
CA ASP A 180 -6.91 -13.75 0.34
C ASP A 180 -5.63 -13.71 -0.51
N PHE A 181 -4.79 -14.75 -0.37
CA PHE A 181 -3.61 -14.92 -1.21
C PHE A 181 -3.96 -15.09 -2.70
N ASP A 182 -4.93 -15.95 -3.02
CA ASP A 182 -5.36 -16.15 -4.41
C ASP A 182 -5.97 -14.87 -5.01
N ASP A 183 -6.77 -14.17 -4.22
CA ASP A 183 -7.43 -12.93 -4.60
C ASP A 183 -6.40 -11.89 -5.03
N VAL A 184 -5.33 -11.70 -4.26
CA VAL A 184 -4.28 -10.72 -4.60
C VAL A 184 -3.34 -11.25 -5.69
N ARG A 185 -3.00 -12.54 -5.69
CA ARG A 185 -1.95 -13.10 -6.56
C ARG A 185 -2.44 -13.48 -7.96
N TYR A 186 -3.64 -14.04 -8.06
CA TYR A 186 -4.19 -14.58 -9.30
C TYR A 186 -5.37 -13.75 -9.81
N LEU A 187 -6.26 -13.31 -8.92
CA LEU A 187 -7.40 -12.48 -9.32
C LEU A 187 -7.05 -10.98 -9.42
N ARG A 188 -5.85 -10.59 -8.98
CA ARG A 188 -5.34 -9.20 -8.99
C ARG A 188 -6.31 -8.22 -8.31
N ARG A 189 -7.00 -8.68 -7.27
CA ARG A 189 -7.82 -7.82 -6.41
C ARG A 189 -6.90 -6.99 -5.53
N PRO A 190 -7.28 -5.75 -5.17
CA PRO A 190 -6.51 -4.96 -4.22
C PRO A 190 -6.41 -5.69 -2.88
N GLY A 191 -5.21 -5.83 -2.34
CA GLY A 191 -5.02 -6.26 -0.96
C GLY A 191 -5.64 -5.27 0.03
N THR A 192 -6.02 -5.74 1.21
CA THR A 192 -6.57 -4.89 2.27
C THR A 192 -5.78 -5.02 3.57
N ARG A 193 -5.78 -3.96 4.38
CA ARG A 193 -5.21 -4.00 5.74
C ARG A 193 -5.83 -5.12 6.58
N ILE A 194 -7.14 -5.30 6.47
CA ILE A 194 -7.88 -6.33 7.22
C ILE A 194 -7.36 -7.73 6.87
N ALA A 195 -7.23 -8.05 5.58
CA ALA A 195 -6.71 -9.34 5.14
C ALA A 195 -5.26 -9.56 5.64
N TYR A 196 -4.40 -8.55 5.53
CA TYR A 196 -3.05 -8.62 6.10
C TYR A 196 -3.06 -8.89 7.61
N GLU A 197 -3.86 -8.17 8.38
CA GLU A 197 -3.97 -8.33 9.83
C GLU A 197 -4.52 -9.72 10.21
N CYS A 198 -5.46 -10.28 9.44
CA CYS A 198 -5.95 -11.64 9.62
C CYS A 198 -4.83 -12.67 9.45
N VAL A 199 -4.05 -12.60 8.36
CA VAL A 199 -2.93 -13.52 8.12
C VAL A 199 -1.86 -13.38 9.19
N ARG A 200 -1.52 -12.15 9.58
CA ARG A 200 -0.55 -11.87 10.65
C ARG A 200 -1.01 -12.42 12.00
N SER A 201 -2.29 -12.26 12.34
CA SER A 201 -2.85 -12.77 13.58
C SER A 201 -2.87 -14.29 13.63
N LEU A 202 -3.18 -14.94 12.50
CA LEU A 202 -3.08 -16.38 12.34
C LEU A 202 -1.63 -16.87 12.56
N ASP A 203 -0.66 -16.23 11.90
CA ASP A 203 0.77 -16.58 12.06
C ASP A 203 1.25 -16.41 13.50
N ASP A 204 0.88 -15.32 14.16
CA ASP A 204 1.18 -15.09 15.59
C ASP A 204 0.53 -16.15 16.49
N ALA A 205 -0.69 -16.59 16.19
CA ALA A 205 -1.40 -17.60 16.95
C ALA A 205 -0.71 -18.97 16.82
N VAL A 206 -0.51 -19.45 15.59
CA VAL A 206 0.07 -20.78 15.35
C VAL A 206 1.55 -20.86 15.74
N SER A 207 2.28 -19.74 15.66
CA SER A 207 3.68 -19.66 16.12
C SER A 207 3.81 -19.87 17.63
N ARG A 208 2.80 -19.46 18.41
CA ARG A 208 2.77 -19.64 19.88
C ARG A 208 2.25 -21.00 20.31
N THR A 209 1.47 -21.67 19.47
CA THR A 209 0.89 -22.99 19.77
C THR A 209 1.93 -24.09 19.63
N ARG A 210 2.16 -24.85 20.71
CA ARG A 210 2.86 -26.14 20.62
C ARG A 210 1.89 -27.18 20.10
N VAL A 211 2.11 -27.68 18.89
CA VAL A 211 1.37 -28.84 18.38
C VAL A 211 1.77 -30.05 19.24
N PRO A 212 0.83 -30.80 19.84
CA PRO A 212 1.16 -32.05 20.48
C PRO A 212 1.81 -32.96 19.44
N ALA A 213 2.99 -33.52 19.74
CA ALA A 213 3.66 -34.44 18.82
C ALA A 213 2.70 -35.61 18.50
N GLY A 214 2.15 -35.61 17.29
CA GLY A 214 1.36 -36.71 16.76
C GLY A 214 2.30 -37.89 16.52
N ARG A 215 2.01 -39.04 17.15
CA ARG A 215 2.72 -40.30 16.92
C ARG A 215 2.72 -40.66 15.43
N GLY A 216 3.86 -41.17 14.97
CA GLY A 216 4.11 -41.61 13.60
C GLY A 216 3.31 -42.82 13.15
#